data_AF-A0A947HVU6-F1
#
_entry.id   AF-A0A947HVU6-F1
#
_cell.length_a   1.000
_cell.length_b   1.000
_cell.length_c   1.000
_cell.angle_alpha   90.00
_cell.angle_beta   90.00
_cell.angle_gamma   90.00
#
_symmetry.space_group_name_H-M   'P 1'
#
loop_
_entity.id
_entity.type
_entity.pdbx_description
1 polymer ?
#
loop_
_entity_poly.entity_id
_entity_poly.type
_entity_poly.pdbx_seq_one_letter_code
_entity_poly.pdbx_strand_id
1 'polypeptide(L)'
;MKVTLIKGGMAKYGIKNPIFKPSPIKPVYNDYLIFEGISVDEQGKQLYLDVNVAYRQACLNAIEYLKKFGYSGAQAYSILGTAPVQGHISGVVDVPNACATLWLPTEIFEFDINPTAAGPTKFLDGSVQMPISPDVK
;
A
#
# COMPACT_ATOMS: atom_id res chain seq x y z
N MET A 1 -8.83 21.09 -18.83
CA MET A 1 -9.17 19.84 -19.55
C MET A 1 -9.39 20.16 -21.02
N LYS A 2 -8.84 19.36 -21.95
CA LYS A 2 -9.06 19.48 -23.40
C LYS A 2 -9.60 18.16 -23.92
N VAL A 3 -10.57 18.21 -24.84
CA VAL A 3 -11.24 17.02 -25.38
C VAL A 3 -11.04 16.92 -26.90
N THR A 4 -10.88 15.69 -27.40
CA THR A 4 -10.79 15.36 -28.82
C THR A 4 -11.44 13.99 -29.07
N LEU A 5 -11.75 13.66 -30.32
CA LEU A 5 -12.45 12.44 -30.67
C LEU A 5 -11.65 11.55 -31.62
N ILE A 6 -11.74 10.24 -31.41
CA ILE A 6 -11.32 9.22 -32.36
C ILE A 6 -12.57 8.47 -32.83
N LYS A 7 -13.07 8.80 -34.03
CA LYS A 7 -14.26 8.16 -34.59
C LYS A 7 -14.00 6.66 -34.83
N GLY A 8 -14.87 5.82 -34.28
CA GLY A 8 -14.72 4.36 -34.29
C GLY A 8 -13.58 3.83 -33.41
N GLY A 9 -13.06 4.62 -32.46
CA GLY A 9 -11.89 4.26 -31.66
C GLY A 9 -12.02 2.95 -30.88
N MET A 10 -13.21 2.63 -30.37
CA MET A 10 -13.43 1.38 -29.63
C MET A 10 -13.14 0.13 -30.49
N ALA A 11 -13.73 0.07 -31.68
CA ALA A 11 -13.53 -1.05 -32.60
C ALA A 11 -12.09 -1.10 -33.14
N LYS A 12 -11.52 0.06 -33.49
CA LYS A 12 -10.15 0.16 -34.05
C LYS A 12 -9.06 -0.33 -33.10
N TYR A 13 -9.23 -0.13 -31.80
CA TYR A 13 -8.22 -0.44 -30.79
C TYR A 13 -8.65 -1.50 -29.77
N GLY A 14 -9.76 -2.19 -30.01
CA GLY A 14 -10.26 -3.24 -29.11
C GLY A 14 -10.55 -2.75 -27.69
N ILE A 15 -10.99 -1.50 -27.52
CA ILE A 15 -11.18 -0.89 -26.20
C ILE A 15 -12.44 -1.46 -25.54
N LYS A 16 -12.23 -2.23 -24.46
CA LYS A 16 -13.29 -2.66 -23.53
C LYS A 16 -13.35 -1.78 -22.28
N ASN A 17 -12.19 -1.47 -21.71
CA ASN A 17 -12.02 -0.62 -20.54
C ASN A 17 -11.22 0.64 -20.92
N PRO A 18 -11.38 1.77 -20.21
CA PRO A 18 -10.59 2.97 -20.48
C PRO A 18 -9.08 2.70 -20.43
N ILE A 19 -8.34 3.35 -21.32
CA ILE A 19 -6.89 3.42 -21.27
C ILE A 19 -6.48 4.88 -21.14
N PHE A 20 -5.38 5.15 -20.45
CA PHE A 20 -4.88 6.49 -20.24
C PHE A 20 -3.35 6.49 -20.24
N LYS A 21 -2.76 7.67 -20.47
CA LYS A 21 -1.33 7.89 -20.32
C LYS A 21 -1.09 8.58 -18.97
N PRO A 22 -0.14 8.10 -18.15
CA PRO A 22 0.20 8.79 -16.91
C PRO A 22 0.77 10.19 -17.21
N SER A 23 0.70 11.07 -16.21
CA SER A 23 1.30 12.40 -16.29
C SER A 23 2.82 12.32 -16.44
N PRO A 24 3.46 13.16 -17.26
CA PRO A 24 4.91 13.31 -17.26
C PRO A 24 5.42 13.98 -15.98
N ILE A 25 4.55 14.69 -15.25
CA ILE A 25 4.85 15.35 -13.97
C ILE A 25 4.21 14.51 -12.86
N LYS A 26 5.04 13.90 -12.01
CA LYS A 26 4.62 13.13 -10.84
C LYS A 26 5.64 13.32 -9.71
N PRO A 27 5.23 13.23 -8.43
CA PRO A 27 6.17 13.05 -7.34
C PRO A 27 7.01 11.79 -7.61
N VAL A 28 8.33 11.91 -7.52
CA VAL A 28 9.26 10.79 -7.71
C VAL A 28 9.90 10.49 -6.37
N TYR A 29 9.49 9.38 -5.78
CA TYR A 29 10.15 8.74 -4.64
C TYR A 29 10.99 7.59 -5.21
N ASN A 30 12.24 7.50 -4.77
CA ASN A 30 13.22 6.53 -5.26
C ASN A 30 13.62 5.52 -4.18
N ASP A 31 13.37 5.81 -2.91
CA ASP A 31 13.66 4.94 -1.79
C ASP A 31 12.36 4.37 -1.20
N TYR A 32 12.23 3.05 -1.24
CA TYR A 32 11.04 2.34 -0.77
C TYR A 32 11.42 1.25 0.20
N LEU A 33 10.69 1.20 1.31
CA LEU A 33 10.63 0.00 2.14
C LEU A 33 9.44 -0.86 1.67
N ILE A 34 9.73 -2.09 1.24
CA ILE A 34 8.74 -2.97 0.60
C ILE A 34 8.30 -4.06 1.58
N PHE A 35 6.99 -4.20 1.75
CA PHE A 35 6.36 -5.20 2.61
C PHE A 35 5.66 -6.24 1.77
N GLU A 36 5.84 -7.51 2.10
CA GLU A 36 5.24 -8.65 1.41
C GLU A 36 4.04 -9.20 2.17
N GLY A 37 3.12 -9.82 1.44
CA GLY A 37 2.05 -10.62 1.98
C GLY A 37 1.65 -11.75 1.04
N ILE A 38 1.11 -12.82 1.62
CA ILE A 38 0.70 -14.05 0.93
C ILE A 38 -0.77 -14.39 1.20
N SER A 39 -1.32 -15.34 0.46
CA SER A 39 -2.72 -15.81 0.60
C SER A 39 -2.98 -16.64 1.87
N VAL A 40 -2.49 -16.18 3.02
CA VAL A 40 -2.77 -16.74 4.35
C VAL A 40 -3.37 -15.61 5.19
N ASP A 41 -4.53 -15.86 5.78
CA ASP A 41 -5.22 -14.84 6.57
C ASP A 41 -4.64 -14.66 7.99
N GLU A 42 -5.18 -13.69 8.73
CA GLU A 42 -4.76 -13.34 10.08
C GLU A 42 -4.93 -14.49 11.10
N GLN A 43 -5.74 -15.51 10.78
CA GLN A 43 -5.96 -16.70 11.61
C GLN A 43 -5.07 -17.87 11.17
N GLY A 44 -4.19 -17.67 10.17
CA GLY A 44 -3.33 -18.71 9.62
C GLY A 44 -4.03 -19.63 8.63
N LYS A 45 -5.23 -19.29 8.15
CA LYS A 45 -5.95 -20.10 7.16
C LYS A 45 -5.35 -19.88 5.77
N GLN A 46 -4.97 -20.97 5.13
CA GLN A 46 -4.54 -20.98 3.73
C GLN A 46 -5.72 -20.70 2.79
N LEU A 47 -5.53 -19.77 1.87
CA LEU A 47 -6.45 -19.46 0.76
C LEU A 47 -5.78 -19.75 -0.58
N TYR A 48 -6.58 -19.85 -1.64
CA TYR A 48 -6.09 -20.23 -2.97
C TYR A 48 -5.95 -19.00 -3.87
N LEU A 49 -4.70 -18.61 -4.16
CA LEU A 49 -4.32 -17.50 -5.05
C LEU A 49 -5.11 -16.20 -4.78
N ASP A 50 -5.36 -15.92 -3.50
CA ASP A 50 -6.13 -14.75 -3.07
C ASP A 50 -5.21 -13.52 -2.91
N VAL A 51 -5.25 -12.63 -3.90
CA VAL A 51 -4.50 -11.36 -3.92
C VAL A 51 -5.05 -10.35 -2.92
N ASN A 52 -6.34 -10.41 -2.58
CA ASN A 52 -6.90 -9.47 -1.60
C ASN A 52 -6.34 -9.74 -0.21
N VAL A 53 -6.27 -11.03 0.18
CA VAL A 53 -5.65 -11.41 1.44
C VAL A 53 -4.14 -11.17 1.41
N ALA A 54 -3.46 -11.50 0.31
CA ALA A 54 -2.04 -11.19 0.16
C ALA A 54 -1.76 -9.70 0.36
N TYR A 55 -2.52 -8.81 -0.28
CA TYR A 55 -2.31 -7.37 -0.14
C TYR A 55 -2.71 -6.84 1.25
N ARG A 56 -3.75 -7.41 1.87
CA ARG A 56 -4.10 -7.10 3.27
C ARG A 56 -2.93 -7.44 4.21
N GLN A 57 -2.30 -8.61 4.06
CA GLN A 57 -1.16 -8.99 4.88
C GLN A 57 0.03 -8.04 4.69
N ALA A 58 0.33 -7.64 3.45
CA ALA A 58 1.37 -6.65 3.17
C ALA A 58 1.11 -5.31 3.91
N CYS A 59 -0.14 -4.84 3.89
CA CYS A 59 -0.56 -3.64 4.62
C CYS A 59 -0.45 -3.80 6.15
N LEU A 60 -0.88 -4.93 6.70
CA LEU A 60 -0.78 -5.22 8.13
C LEU A 60 0.68 -5.27 8.60
N ASN A 61 1.55 -5.88 7.80
CA ASN A 61 2.99 -5.93 8.06
C ASN A 61 3.61 -4.51 8.11
N ALA A 62 3.23 -3.64 7.17
CA ALA A 62 3.67 -2.24 7.18
C ALA A 62 3.13 -1.45 8.38
N ILE A 63 1.87 -1.67 8.78
CA ILE A 63 1.28 -1.04 9.97
C ILE A 63 2.02 -1.47 11.24
N GLU A 64 2.28 -2.77 11.41
CA GLU A 64 3.03 -3.26 12.57
C GLU A 64 4.47 -2.75 12.60
N TYR A 65 5.08 -2.53 11.44
CA TYR A 65 6.39 -1.90 11.32
C TYR A 65 6.36 -0.44 11.80
N LEU A 66 5.44 0.37 11.25
CA LEU A 66 5.30 1.80 11.62
C LEU A 66 4.98 2.00 13.11
N LYS A 67 4.22 1.09 13.72
CA LYS A 67 3.95 1.10 15.17
C LYS A 67 5.23 1.02 16.01
N LYS A 68 6.32 0.44 15.50
CA LYS A 68 7.60 0.40 16.22
C LYS A 68 8.27 1.77 16.33
N PHE A 69 7.94 2.71 15.45
CA PHE A 69 8.43 4.10 15.47
C PHE A 69 7.53 5.05 16.28
N GLY A 70 6.44 4.55 16.85
CA GLY A 70 5.55 5.31 17.74
C GLY A 70 4.21 5.71 17.11
N TYR A 71 3.96 5.40 15.83
CA TYR A 71 2.65 5.61 15.22
C TYR A 71 1.59 4.72 15.87
N SER A 72 0.37 5.22 16.00
CA SER A 72 -0.78 4.37 16.28
C SER A 72 -1.21 3.61 15.03
N GLY A 73 -1.95 2.51 15.22
CA GLY A 73 -2.49 1.73 14.09
C GLY A 73 -3.37 2.57 13.17
N ALA A 74 -4.17 3.49 13.73
CA ALA A 74 -5.01 4.41 12.96
C ALA A 74 -4.19 5.41 12.15
N GLN A 75 -3.11 5.96 12.71
CA GLN A 75 -2.20 6.85 11.98
C GLN A 75 -1.50 6.11 10.84
N ALA A 76 -0.92 4.93 11.12
CA ALA A 76 -0.26 4.11 10.11
C ALA A 76 -1.24 3.74 8.97
N TYR A 77 -2.46 3.31 9.31
CA TYR A 77 -3.48 3.00 8.32
C TYR A 77 -3.88 4.23 7.49
N SER A 78 -4.03 5.40 8.11
CA SER A 78 -4.30 6.66 7.41
C SER A 78 -3.17 7.06 6.46
N ILE A 79 -1.91 6.84 6.84
CA ILE A 79 -0.74 7.07 5.96
C ILE A 79 -0.85 6.18 4.73
N LEU A 80 -1.09 4.88 4.89
CA LEU A 80 -1.22 3.97 3.75
C LEU A 80 -2.39 4.32 2.81
N GLY A 81 -3.44 4.97 3.31
CA GLY A 81 -4.57 5.43 2.51
C GLY A 81 -4.38 6.77 1.81
N THR A 82 -3.35 7.55 2.17
CA THR A 82 -3.20 8.95 1.73
C THR A 82 -1.84 9.26 1.10
N ALA A 83 -0.78 8.62 1.59
CA ALA A 83 0.54 8.71 0.99
C ALA A 83 0.58 7.95 -0.34
N PRO A 84 1.48 8.34 -1.27
CA PRO A 84 1.61 7.71 -2.58
C PRO A 84 2.34 6.35 -2.50
N VAL A 85 1.85 5.44 -1.66
CA VAL A 85 2.30 4.05 -1.58
C VAL A 85 1.95 3.31 -2.87
N GLN A 86 2.72 2.26 -3.20
CA GLN A 86 2.42 1.43 -4.36
C GLN A 86 2.01 0.04 -3.93
N GLY A 87 0.88 -0.44 -4.45
CA GLY A 87 0.45 -1.82 -4.31
C GLY A 87 0.68 -2.59 -5.60
N HIS A 88 1.39 -3.72 -5.51
CA HIS A 88 1.67 -4.57 -6.66
C HIS A 88 1.15 -5.99 -6.47
N ILE A 89 0.57 -6.55 -7.53
CA ILE A 89 0.39 -7.99 -7.68
C ILE A 89 1.72 -8.53 -8.17
N SER A 90 2.58 -8.94 -7.24
CA SER A 90 3.95 -9.37 -7.53
C SER A 90 3.99 -10.76 -8.15
N GLY A 91 3.08 -11.66 -7.75
CA GLY A 91 3.00 -13.01 -8.28
C GLY A 91 1.61 -13.62 -8.05
N VAL A 92 1.12 -14.39 -9.04
CA VAL A 92 -0.21 -15.01 -9.00
C VAL A 92 -0.23 -16.45 -9.55
N VAL A 93 0.95 -17.06 -9.69
CA VAL A 93 1.11 -18.39 -10.31
C VAL A 93 1.59 -19.46 -9.34
N ASP A 94 2.13 -19.05 -8.19
CA ASP A 94 2.79 -19.94 -7.24
C ASP A 94 1.79 -20.57 -6.26
N VAL A 95 1.03 -21.54 -6.76
CA VAL A 95 0.03 -22.26 -5.95
C VAL A 95 0.64 -22.80 -4.64
N PRO A 96 0.01 -22.59 -3.47
CA PRO A 96 -1.31 -21.98 -3.28
C PRO A 96 -1.34 -20.46 -3.11
N ASN A 97 -0.17 -19.80 -3.03
CA ASN A 97 -0.08 -18.40 -2.59
C ASN A 97 0.02 -17.43 -3.76
N ALA A 98 -0.84 -16.42 -3.76
CA ALA A 98 -0.52 -15.17 -4.44
C ALA A 98 0.47 -14.37 -3.58
N CYS A 99 1.31 -13.57 -4.23
CA CYS A 99 2.22 -12.63 -3.59
C CYS A 99 1.82 -11.20 -3.98
N ALA A 100 1.60 -10.36 -2.97
CA ALA A 100 1.37 -8.94 -3.15
C ALA A 100 2.39 -8.14 -2.34
N THR A 101 2.79 -6.99 -2.86
CA THR A 101 3.72 -6.09 -2.16
C THR A 101 3.14 -4.70 -1.96
N LEU A 102 3.48 -4.08 -0.84
CA LEU A 102 3.22 -2.68 -0.53
C LEU A 102 4.55 -1.93 -0.44
N TRP A 103 4.71 -0.88 -1.23
CA TRP A 103 5.92 -0.07 -1.29
C TRP A 103 5.66 1.24 -0.58
N LEU A 104 6.33 1.43 0.56
CA LEU A 104 6.23 2.62 1.37
C LEU A 104 7.41 3.56 1.03
N PRO A 105 7.18 4.73 0.41
CA PRO A 105 8.26 5.68 0.13
C PRO A 105 8.80 6.21 1.46
N THR A 106 10.10 6.03 1.71
CA THR A 106 10.72 6.43 2.99
C THR A 106 10.93 7.95 3.07
N GLU A 107 11.00 8.64 1.93
CA GLU A 107 11.28 10.08 1.89
C GLU A 107 10.08 10.95 2.31
N ILE A 108 8.93 10.35 2.64
CA ILE A 108 7.78 11.08 3.22
C ILE A 108 7.95 11.34 4.72
N PHE A 109 8.92 10.69 5.38
CA PHE A 109 9.15 10.80 6.81
C PHE A 109 10.29 11.79 7.11
N GLU A 110 10.16 12.56 8.20
CA GLU A 110 11.21 13.49 8.65
C GLU A 110 12.39 12.80 9.35
N PHE A 111 12.25 11.52 9.67
CA PHE A 111 13.27 10.68 10.31
C PHE A 111 13.44 9.37 9.55
N ASP A 112 14.61 8.77 9.69
CA ASP A 112 14.94 7.52 9.03
C ASP A 112 14.14 6.35 9.62
N ILE A 113 13.37 5.68 8.75
CA ILE A 113 12.61 4.48 9.09
C ILE A 113 13.27 3.20 8.59
N ASN A 114 14.49 3.25 8.06
CA ASN A 114 15.16 2.07 7.55
C ASN A 114 15.60 1.11 8.69
N PRO A 115 15.60 -0.21 8.44
CA PRO A 115 16.13 -1.17 9.39
C PRO A 115 17.62 -0.94 9.67
N THR A 116 17.99 -0.88 10.95
CA THR A 116 19.40 -0.83 11.38
C THR A 116 19.68 -1.88 12.45
N ALA A 117 20.97 -2.17 12.70
CA ALA A 117 21.38 -3.12 13.73
C ALA A 117 20.98 -2.68 15.16
N ALA A 118 20.74 -1.39 15.38
CA ALA A 118 20.29 -0.85 16.66
C ALA A 118 18.78 -1.06 16.91
N GLY A 119 18.03 -1.45 15.87
CA GLY A 119 16.57 -1.50 15.92
C GLY A 119 15.90 -0.13 15.80
N PRO A 120 14.55 -0.08 15.84
CA PRO A 120 13.80 1.16 15.65
C PRO A 120 13.84 2.05 16.90
N THR A 121 13.91 3.36 16.68
CA THR A 121 13.71 4.37 17.74
C THR A 121 12.26 4.86 17.71
N LYS A 122 11.63 5.03 18.87
CA LYS A 122 10.31 5.66 18.95
C LYS A 122 10.48 7.17 18.84
N PHE A 123 9.98 7.75 17.76
CA PHE A 123 10.04 9.20 17.51
C PHE A 123 8.75 9.92 17.93
N LEU A 124 7.63 9.19 18.03
CA LEU A 124 6.35 9.74 18.44
C LEU A 124 6.01 9.29 19.87
N ASP A 125 5.59 10.25 20.70
CA ASP A 125 5.22 10.03 22.11
C ASP A 125 3.76 9.57 22.29
N GLY A 126 2.96 9.63 21.22
CA GLY A 126 1.55 9.23 21.20
C GLY A 126 0.58 10.27 21.77
N SER A 127 1.04 11.49 22.07
CA SER A 127 0.21 12.59 22.60
C SER A 127 -0.90 13.04 21.65
N VAL A 128 -0.68 12.93 20.33
CA VAL A 128 -1.66 13.26 19.28
C VAL A 128 -2.16 11.98 18.59
N GLN A 129 -3.48 11.83 18.46
CA GLN A 129 -4.13 10.66 17.89
C GLN A 129 -5.17 11.03 16.83
N MET A 130 -5.53 10.06 15.99
CA MET A 130 -6.65 10.20 15.04
C MET A 130 -7.98 10.28 15.80
N PRO A 131 -8.92 11.18 15.42
CA PRO A 131 -10.25 11.21 16.01
C PRO A 131 -10.99 9.88 15.82
N ILE A 132 -11.68 9.42 16.86
CA ILE A 132 -12.53 8.22 16.81
C ILE A 132 -13.96 8.59 17.22
N SER A 133 -14.94 8.22 16.40
CA SER A 133 -16.36 8.35 16.72
C SER A 133 -16.89 6.98 17.11
N PRO A 134 -17.33 6.75 18.36
CA PRO A 134 -17.93 5.50 18.76
C PRO A 134 -19.26 5.25 18.03
N ASP A 135 -19.56 3.98 17.75
CA ASP A 135 -20.86 3.59 17.22
C ASP A 135 -21.98 3.87 18.24
N VAL A 136 -23.15 4.24 17.73
CA VAL A 136 -24.36 4.36 18.54
C VAL A 136 -24.88 2.95 18.79
N LYS A 137 -24.99 2.57 20.07
CA LYS A 137 -25.54 1.27 20.47
C LYS A 137 -26.99 1.10 20.06
#